data_AF-A0A0Q8AD50-F1
#
_entry.id   AF-A0A0Q8AD50-F1
#
_cell.length_a   1.000
_cell.length_b   1.000
_cell.length_c   1.000
_cell.angle_alpha   90.00
_cell.angle_beta   90.00
_cell.angle_gamma   90.00
#
_symmetry.space_group_name_H-M   'P 1'
#
loop_
_entity.id
_entity.type
_entity.pdbx_description
1 polymer ?
#
loop_
_entity_poly.entity_id
_entity_poly.type
_entity_poly.pdbx_seq_one_letter_code
_entity_poly.pdbx_strand_id
1 'polypeptide(L)'
;MVEAASMMVDEQYNGLSSGYGKDAVVQLVRAFASEGLPVDPESWLRAYFVAGGDFRHADSINKLVTEMRSGVKHRVQSRYVDNIFQLISDRVQSRSSTVETLVP
;
A
#
# COMPACT_ATOMS: atom_id res chain seq x y z
N MET A 1 4.14 -0.77 5.97
CA MET A 1 3.60 0.13 4.92
C MET A 1 4.45 0.11 3.66
N VAL A 2 5.79 0.24 3.73
CA VAL A 2 6.66 0.23 2.53
C VAL A 2 6.46 -1.01 1.65
N GLU A 3 6.41 -2.21 2.23
CA GLU A 3 6.15 -3.45 1.47
C GLU A 3 4.74 -3.51 0.86
N ALA A 4 3.75 -2.87 1.47
CA ALA A 4 2.44 -2.71 0.82
C ALA A 4 2.53 -1.69 -0.32
N ALA A 5 3.30 -0.63 -0.14
CA ALA A 5 3.48 0.40 -1.15
C ALA A 5 4.29 -0.09 -2.36
N SER A 6 5.22 -1.04 -2.20
CA SER A 6 5.89 -1.70 -3.35
C SER A 6 4.88 -2.45 -4.22
N MET A 7 3.86 -3.06 -3.63
CA MET A 7 2.77 -3.66 -4.41
C MET A 7 1.95 -2.61 -5.17
N MET A 8 1.89 -1.35 -4.71
CA MET A 8 1.32 -0.24 -5.50
C MET A 8 2.27 0.20 -6.61
N VAL A 9 3.59 0.17 -6.37
CA VAL A 9 4.62 0.47 -7.38
C VAL A 9 4.53 -0.52 -8.55
N ASP A 10 4.33 -1.80 -8.24
CA ASP A 10 4.11 -2.83 -9.25
C ASP A 10 2.90 -2.54 -10.14
N GLU A 11 1.92 -1.75 -9.68
CA GLU A 11 0.71 -1.42 -10.42
C GLU A 11 0.77 -0.10 -11.19
N GLN A 12 1.90 0.62 -11.17
CA GLN A 12 2.01 1.92 -11.85
C GLN A 12 1.74 1.85 -13.36
N TYR A 13 2.02 0.71 -14.00
CA TYR A 13 1.73 0.50 -15.42
C TYR A 13 0.22 0.43 -15.71
N ASN A 14 -0.59 0.04 -14.72
CA ASN A 14 -2.05 0.03 -14.78
C ASN A 14 -2.67 1.39 -14.45
N GLY A 15 -1.88 2.33 -13.91
CA GLY A 15 -2.33 3.63 -13.42
C GLY A 15 -2.99 3.54 -12.03
N LEU A 16 -2.62 4.45 -11.13
CA LEU A 16 -3.08 4.41 -9.73
C LEU A 16 -4.37 5.20 -9.46
N SER A 17 -4.92 5.87 -10.47
CA SER A 17 -6.16 6.67 -10.37
C SER A 17 -7.43 5.89 -10.74
N SER A 18 -7.30 4.77 -11.46
CA SER A 18 -8.42 3.96 -11.94
C SER A 18 -8.03 2.50 -12.13
N GLY A 19 -9.00 1.65 -12.51
CA GLY A 19 -8.76 0.24 -12.82
C GLY A 19 -8.04 -0.52 -11.70
N TYR A 20 -7.16 -1.43 -12.09
CA TYR A 20 -6.46 -2.33 -11.17
C TYR A 20 -5.51 -1.61 -10.21
N GLY A 21 -4.86 -0.53 -10.64
CA GLY A 21 -3.96 0.21 -9.74
C GLY A 21 -4.72 0.96 -8.66
N LYS A 22 -5.86 1.58 -8.98
CA LYS A 22 -6.74 2.15 -7.94
C LYS A 22 -7.24 1.08 -6.98
N ASP A 23 -7.69 -0.06 -7.51
CA ASP A 23 -8.21 -1.15 -6.69
C ASP A 23 -7.15 -1.67 -5.72
N ALA A 24 -5.89 -1.76 -6.17
CA ALA A 24 -4.75 -2.10 -5.33
C ALA A 24 -4.53 -1.09 -4.21
N VAL A 25 -4.44 0.21 -4.54
CA VAL A 25 -4.23 1.30 -3.56
C VAL A 25 -5.30 1.24 -2.47
N VAL A 26 -6.57 1.20 -2.87
CA VAL A 26 -7.70 1.21 -1.92
C VAL A 26 -7.72 -0.04 -1.04
N GLN A 27 -7.47 -1.23 -1.61
CA GLN A 27 -7.51 -2.47 -0.82
C GLN A 27 -6.36 -2.56 0.18
N LEU A 28 -5.15 -2.15 -0.20
CA LEU A 28 -4.00 -2.13 0.71
C LEU A 28 -4.19 -1.14 1.85
N VAL A 29 -4.68 0.07 1.55
CA VAL A 29 -4.98 1.08 2.57
C VAL A 29 -6.06 0.57 3.52
N ARG A 30 -7.10 -0.12 3.02
CA ARG A 30 -8.15 -0.73 3.86
C ARG A 30 -7.62 -1.85 4.76
N ALA A 31 -6.81 -2.76 4.21
CA ALA A 31 -6.25 -3.87 4.96
C ALA A 31 -5.34 -3.39 6.10
N PHE A 32 -4.64 -2.28 5.91
CA PHE A 32 -3.84 -1.66 6.95
C PHE A 32 -4.72 -0.91 7.97
N ALA A 33 -5.76 -0.21 7.50
CA ALA A 33 -6.69 0.50 8.37
C ALA A 33 -7.49 -0.42 9.30
N SER A 34 -7.85 -1.64 8.84
CA SER A 34 -8.52 -2.63 9.69
C SER A 34 -7.66 -3.10 10.86
N GLU A 35 -6.34 -2.97 10.74
CA GLU A 35 -5.35 -3.29 11.78
C GLU A 35 -4.97 -2.07 12.63
N GLY A 36 -5.71 -0.96 12.48
CA GLY A 36 -5.50 0.27 13.25
C GLY A 36 -4.41 1.20 12.72
N LEU A 37 -3.85 0.93 11.54
CA LEU A 37 -2.85 1.83 10.93
C LEU A 37 -3.52 3.06 10.30
N PRO A 38 -2.85 4.23 10.28
CA PRO A 38 -3.48 5.47 9.87
C PRO A 38 -3.81 5.51 8.38
N VAL A 39 -5.03 5.96 8.06
CA VAL A 39 -5.42 6.40 6.71
C VAL A 39 -4.94 7.85 6.53
N ASP A 40 -3.63 8.02 6.42
CA ASP A 40 -2.97 9.32 6.33
C ASP A 40 -2.20 9.46 5.00
N PRO A 41 -2.54 10.44 4.14
CA PRO A 41 -1.92 10.59 2.82
C PRO A 41 -0.41 10.72 2.88
N GLU A 42 0.12 11.50 3.83
CA GLU A 42 1.54 11.77 3.94
C GLU A 42 2.34 10.49 4.25
N SER A 43 1.82 9.67 5.17
CA SER A 43 2.42 8.39 5.54
C SER A 43 2.43 7.39 4.38
N TRP A 44 1.35 7.32 3.59
CA TRP A 44 1.29 6.47 2.41
C TRP A 44 2.17 6.95 1.27
N LEU A 45 2.24 8.26 1.03
CA LEU A 45 3.14 8.85 0.03
C LEU A 45 4.62 8.61 0.37
N ARG A 46 5.01 8.82 1.64
CA ARG A 46 6.36 8.49 2.11
C ARG A 46 6.70 7.02 1.84
N ALA A 47 5.80 6.11 2.22
CA ALA A 47 6.00 4.68 1.99
C ALA A 47 6.13 4.34 0.49
N TYR A 48 5.30 4.96 -0.34
CA TYR A 48 5.32 4.80 -1.80
C TYR A 48 6.63 5.28 -2.42
N PHE A 49 7.12 6.46 -2.04
CA PHE A 49 8.40 6.96 -2.56
C PHE A 49 9.59 6.12 -2.08
N VAL A 50 9.61 5.69 -0.81
CA VAL A 50 10.64 4.77 -0.31
C VAL A 50 10.63 3.43 -1.07
N ALA A 51 9.47 2.99 -1.53
CA ALA A 51 9.33 1.79 -2.35
C ALA A 51 9.73 1.98 -3.83
N GLY A 52 10.19 3.16 -4.24
CA GLY A 52 10.55 3.46 -5.65
C GLY A 52 9.39 4.03 -6.48
N GLY A 53 8.38 4.60 -5.82
CA GLY A 53 7.22 5.21 -6.46
C GLY A 53 7.55 6.37 -7.39
N ASP A 54 6.91 6.41 -8.57
CA ASP A 54 7.02 7.52 -9.52
C ASP A 54 6.12 8.69 -9.08
N PHE A 55 6.68 9.91 -9.09
CA PHE A 55 6.01 11.16 -8.77
C PHE A 55 4.72 11.39 -9.57
N ARG A 56 4.64 10.93 -10.82
CA ARG A 56 3.45 11.14 -11.66
C ARG A 56 2.16 10.52 -11.08
N HIS A 57 2.30 9.53 -10.19
CA HIS A 57 1.16 8.86 -9.55
C HIS A 57 0.90 9.34 -8.11
N ALA A 58 1.76 10.21 -7.56
CA ALA A 58 1.63 10.69 -6.20
C ALA A 58 0.29 11.40 -5.95
N ASP A 59 -0.16 12.25 -6.89
CA ASP A 59 -1.45 12.94 -6.79
C ASP A 59 -2.63 11.97 -6.70
N SER A 60 -2.53 10.83 -7.39
CA SER A 60 -3.58 9.81 -7.38
C SER A 60 -3.67 9.12 -6.01
N ILE A 61 -2.53 8.74 -5.43
CA ILE A 61 -2.46 8.16 -4.09
C ILE A 61 -2.94 9.18 -3.06
N ASN A 62 -2.44 10.42 -3.13
CA ASN A 62 -2.80 11.50 -2.22
C ASN A 62 -4.32 11.72 -2.19
N LYS A 63 -4.92 11.82 -3.39
CA LYS A 63 -6.36 12.01 -3.54
C LYS A 63 -7.14 10.84 -2.93
N LEU A 64 -6.83 9.60 -3.33
CA LEU A 64 -7.55 8.42 -2.85
C LEU A 64 -7.45 8.27 -1.32
N VAL A 65 -6.27 8.43 -0.74
CA VAL A 65 -6.09 8.30 0.70
C VAL A 65 -6.80 9.44 1.44
N THR A 66 -6.81 10.66 0.89
CA THR A 66 -7.55 11.80 1.45
C THR A 66 -9.05 11.55 1.44
N GLU A 67 -9.60 11.05 0.34
CA GLU A 67 -11.00 10.65 0.21
C GLU A 67 -11.34 9.53 1.21
N MET A 68 -10.49 8.51 1.33
CA MET A 68 -10.69 7.43 2.30
C MET A 68 -10.66 7.94 3.74
N ARG A 69 -9.75 8.87 4.06
CA ARG A 69 -9.66 9.50 5.39
C ARG A 69 -10.94 10.28 5.74
N SER A 70 -11.58 10.92 4.75
CA SER A 70 -12.84 11.63 4.95
C SER A 70 -14.08 10.72 4.96
N GLY A 71 -13.89 9.40 4.84
CA GLY A 71 -14.96 8.39 4.90
C GLY A 71 -15.55 8.00 3.55
N VAL A 72 -14.97 8.44 2.42
CA VAL A 72 -15.41 8.03 1.09
C VAL A 72 -15.18 6.54 0.89
N LYS A 73 -16.24 5.83 0.54
CA LYS A 73 -16.20 4.40 0.24
C LYS A 73 -16.01 4.15 -1.25
N HIS A 74 -14.78 3.90 -1.69
CA HIS A 74 -14.52 3.47 -3.06
C HIS A 74 -15.01 2.04 -3.32
N ARG A 75 -15.75 1.84 -4.41
CA ARG A 75 -16.01 0.51 -4.96
C ARG A 75 -14.76 0.00 -5.68
N VAL A 76 -14.37 -1.24 -5.40
CA VAL A 76 -13.20 -1.92 -5.96
C VAL A 76 -13.54 -3.36 -6.31
N GLN A 77 -12.82 -3.96 -7.26
CA GLN A 77 -12.86 -5.41 -7.46
C GLN A 77 -11.85 -6.08 -6.52
N SER A 78 -12.24 -7.19 -5.89
CA SER A 78 -11.33 -7.94 -5.01
C SER A 78 -10.09 -8.38 -5.79
N ARG A 79 -8.91 -7.95 -5.35
CA ARG A 79 -7.61 -8.20 -5.98
C ARG A 79 -6.69 -8.96 -5.04
N TYR A 80 -6.78 -8.65 -3.75
CA TYR A 80 -5.98 -9.31 -2.73
C TYR A 80 -6.84 -10.22 -1.87
N VAL A 81 -6.20 -11.25 -1.33
CA VAL A 81 -6.79 -12.13 -0.32
C VAL A 81 -7.08 -11.34 0.95
N ASP A 82 -8.10 -11.74 1.71
CA ASP A 82 -8.56 -11.01 2.89
C ASP A 82 -7.47 -10.86 3.97
N ASN A 83 -6.53 -11.81 4.04
CA ASN A 83 -5.40 -11.80 4.97
C ASN A 83 -4.13 -11.14 4.41
N ILE A 84 -4.23 -10.30 3.39
CA ILE A 84 -3.07 -9.66 2.74
C ILE A 84 -2.17 -8.90 3.72
N PHE A 85 -2.73 -8.28 4.76
CA PHE A 85 -1.94 -7.62 5.80
C PHE A 85 -1.00 -8.61 6.49
N GLN A 86 -1.51 -9.76 6.92
CA GLN A 86 -0.72 -10.78 7.60
C GLN A 86 0.40 -11.29 6.70
N LEU A 87 0.10 -11.56 5.42
CA LEU A 87 1.10 -12.02 4.45
C LEU A 87 2.22 -10.99 4.24
N ILE A 88 1.89 -9.70 4.20
CA ILE A 88 2.88 -8.62 4.11
C ILE A 88 3.72 -8.56 5.39
N SER A 89 3.08 -8.64 6.57
CA SER A 89 3.76 -8.61 7.86
C SER A 89 4.75 -9.78 8.03
N ASP A 90 4.30 -11.00 7.73
CA ASP A 90 5.13 -12.22 7.80
C ASP A 90 6.34 -12.13 6.84
N ARG A 91 6.13 -11.54 5.65
CA ARG A 91 7.22 -11.32 4.68
C ARG A 91 8.25 -10.31 5.19
N VAL A 92 7.82 -9.26 5.87
CA VAL A 92 8.74 -8.27 6.48
C VAL A 92 9.53 -8.92 7.63
N GLN A 93 8.85 -9.68 8.49
CA GLN A 93 9.50 -10.36 9.61
C GLN A 93 10.51 -11.42 9.17
N SER A 94 10.15 -12.27 8.20
CA SER A 94 11.06 -13.30 7.66
C SER A 94 12.31 -12.68 7.02
N ARG A 95 12.16 -11.57 6.29
CA ARG A 95 13.30 -10.82 5.73
C ARG A 95 14.19 -10.23 6.83
N SER A 96 13.59 -9.68 7.88
CA SER A 96 14.34 -9.16 9.03
C SER A 96 15.16 -10.24 9.74
N SER A 97 14.55 -11.42 9.98
CA SER A 97 15.24 -12.56 10.60
C SER A 97 16.39 -13.12 9.76
N THR A 98 16.28 -13.01 8.42
CA THR A 98 17.36 -13.43 7.50
C THR A 98 18.57 -12.49 7.58
N VAL A 99 18.34 -11.19 7.77
CA VAL A 99 19.43 -10.19 7.87
C VAL A 99 20.19 -10.31 9.19
N GLU A 100 19.51 -10.60 10.31
CA GLU A 100 20.18 -10.82 11.61
C GLU A 100 21.09 -12.07 11.62
N THR A 101 20.82 -13.06 10.78
CA THR A 101 21.63 -14.31 10.73
C THR A 101 22.89 -14.16 9.87
N LEU A 102 23.00 -13.07 9.10
CA LEU A 102 24.09 -12.86 8.11
C LEU A 102 25.11 -11.78 8.52
N VAL A 103 25.01 -11.21 9.73
CA VAL A 103 25.99 -10.24 10.25
C VAL A 103 26.80 -10.88 11.39
N PRO A 104 28.09 -11.23 11.19
CA PRO A 104 29.01 -11.61 12.25
C PRO A 104 29.48 -10.42 13.09
#